data_AF-A6DNY7-F1
#
_entry.id   AF-A6DNY7-F1
#
_cell.length_a   1.000
_cell.length_b   1.000
_cell.length_c   1.000
_cell.angle_alpha   90.00
_cell.angle_beta   90.00
_cell.angle_gamma   90.00
#
_symmetry.space_group_name_H-M   'P 1'
#
loop_
_entity.id
_entity.type
_entity.pdbx_description
1 polymer ?
#
loop_
_entity_poly.entity_id
_entity_poly.type
_entity_poly.pdbx_seq_one_letter_code
_entity_poly.pdbx_strand_id
1 'polypeptide(L)' 'MSNNEYEEDHEYPKQDETCPDCEGTGFQIGDDGEESCDNCAGSGEVD' A
#
# COMPACT_ATOMS: atom_id res chain seq x y z
N MET A 1 -28.17 30.19 -10.08
CA MET A 1 -28.28 28.72 -10.14
C MET A 1 -27.10 28.26 -10.97
N SER A 2 -26.05 27.78 -10.32
CA SER A 2 -24.91 27.18 -11.00
C SER A 2 -24.69 25.83 -10.36
N ASN A 3 -25.29 24.82 -10.98
CA ASN A 3 -24.97 23.42 -10.72
C ASN A 3 -23.78 23.11 -11.62
N ASN A 4 -22.63 22.84 -11.02
CA ASN A 4 -21.55 22.16 -11.71
C ASN A 4 -20.93 21.19 -10.69
N GLU A 5 -21.69 20.14 -10.44
CA GLU A 5 -21.26 18.98 -9.68
C GLU A 5 -20.25 18.26 -10.59
N TYR A 6 -18.97 18.59 -10.39
CA TYR A 6 -17.88 17.75 -10.87
C TYR A 6 -17.98 16.46 -10.08
N GLU A 7 -18.63 15.44 -10.65
CA GLU A 7 -18.39 14.06 -10.27
C GLU A 7 -16.97 13.73 -10.72
N GLU A 8 -16.00 14.18 -9.93
CA GLU A 8 -14.67 13.61 -9.92
C GLU A 8 -14.85 12.15 -9.50
N ASP A 9 -14.91 11.28 -10.52
CA ASP A 9 -14.50 9.89 -10.45
C ASP A 9 -13.07 9.87 -9.90
N HIS A 10 -12.95 10.05 -8.58
CA HIS A 10 -11.82 9.55 -7.84
C HIS A 10 -12.08 8.06 -7.76
N GLU A 11 -11.76 7.35 -8.84
CA GLU A 11 -11.19 6.02 -8.72
C GLU A 11 -9.95 6.24 -7.82
N TYR A 12 -10.18 6.25 -6.50
CA TYR A 12 -9.09 6.11 -5.55
C TYR A 12 -8.34 4.90 -6.07
N PRO A 13 -7.03 5.02 -6.40
CA PRO A 13 -6.26 3.84 -6.73
C PRO A 13 -6.61 2.87 -5.61
N LYS A 14 -7.05 1.65 -5.96
CA LYS A 14 -7.25 0.59 -4.98
C LYS A 14 -6.05 0.72 -4.07
N GLN A 15 -6.28 1.14 -2.83
CA GLN A 15 -5.18 1.37 -1.92
C GLN A 15 -4.59 -0.01 -1.81
N ASP A 16 -3.52 -0.28 -2.56
CA ASP A 16 -2.78 -1.52 -2.47
C ASP A 16 -2.56 -1.66 -0.96
N GLU A 17 -3.20 -2.68 -0.37
CA GLU A 17 -3.39 -2.69 1.06
C GLU A 17 -1.96 -2.74 1.61
N THR A 18 -1.59 -1.68 2.34
CA THR A 18 -0.23 -1.56 2.83
C THR A 18 0.08 -2.83 3.60
N CYS A 19 1.15 -3.52 3.22
CA CYS A 19 1.45 -4.81 3.80
C CYS A 19 1.62 -4.63 5.31
N PRO A 20 0.76 -5.25 6.13
CA PRO A 20 0.68 -4.94 7.55
C PRO A 20 1.92 -5.38 8.33
N ASP A 21 2.62 -6.41 7.84
CA ASP A 21 3.81 -6.97 8.48
C ASP A 21 5.04 -6.06 8.37
N CYS A 22 5.17 -5.31 7.27
CA CYS A 22 6.26 -4.37 7.06
C CYS A 22 5.81 -2.91 7.03
N GLU A 23 4.55 -2.62 7.34
CA GLU A 23 3.97 -1.28 7.36
C GLU A 23 4.29 -0.45 6.10
N GLY A 24 4.30 -1.09 4.92
CA GLY A 24 4.58 -0.39 3.66
C GLY A 24 6.04 -0.24 3.28
N THR A 25 6.96 -0.70 4.13
CA THR A 25 8.40 -0.53 3.87
C THR A 25 8.95 -1.57 2.89
N GLY A 26 8.31 -2.75 2.79
CA GLY A 26 8.82 -3.90 2.03
C GLY A 26 9.90 -4.68 2.79
N PHE A 27 10.24 -4.30 4.01
CA PHE A 27 11.30 -4.94 4.79
C PHE A 27 10.83 -5.25 6.21
N GLN A 28 11.28 -6.38 6.75
CA GLN A 28 11.06 -6.78 8.14
C GLN A 28 12.42 -7.00 8.81
N ILE A 29 12.46 -7.01 10.15
CA ILE A 29 13.69 -7.26 10.91
C ILE A 29 13.73 -8.74 11.30
N GLY A 30 14.61 -9.50 10.65
CA GLY A 30 14.89 -10.90 10.91
C GLY A 30 16.11 -11.14 11.80
N ASP A 31 16.46 -12.40 12.02
CA ASP A 31 17.58 -12.82 12.88
C ASP A 31 18.95 -12.30 12.40
N ASP A 32 19.14 -12.14 11.09
CA ASP A 32 20.39 -11.69 10.46
C ASP A 32 20.39 -10.19 10.08
N GLY A 33 19.30 -9.46 10.33
CA GLY A 33 19.14 -8.04 10.00
C GLY A 33 17.88 -7.73 9.20
N GLU A 34 17.92 -6.67 8.38
CA GLU A 34 16.80 -6.30 7.53
C GLU A 34 16.64 -7.32 6.39
N GLU A 35 15.48 -7.94 6.31
CA GLU A 35 15.11 -8.93 5.29
C GLU A 35 13.86 -8.47 4.54
N SER A 36 13.67 -9.00 3.33
CA SER A 36 12.47 -8.69 2.54
C SER A 36 11.24 -9.22 3.27
N CYS A 37 10.19 -8.40 3.35
CA CYS A 37 8.97 -8.83 4.00
C CYS A 37 8.31 -9.95 3.20
N ASP A 38 8.21 -11.13 3.79
CA ASP A 38 7.72 -12.35 3.13
C ASP A 38 6.29 -12.19 2.63
N ASN A 39 5.47 -11.46 3.39
CA ASN A 39 4.03 -11.37 3.16
C ASN A 39 3.67 -10.53 1.92
N CYS A 40 4.55 -9.60 1.53
CA CYS A 40 4.42 -8.80 0.32
C CYS A 40 5.56 -9.05 -0.68
N ALA A 41 6.37 -10.08 -0.48
CA ALA A 41 7.56 -10.35 -1.30
C ALA A 41 8.47 -9.12 -1.50
N GLY A 42 8.52 -8.24 -0.50
CA GLY A 42 9.34 -7.03 -0.52
C GLY A 42 8.77 -5.82 -1.27
N SER A 43 7.52 -5.87 -1.75
CA SER A 43 6.89 -4.69 -2.38
C SER A 43 6.44 -3.63 -1.38
N GLY A 44 6.14 -4.03 -0.13
CA GLY A 44 5.49 -3.18 0.86
C GLY A 44 3.96 -3.15 0.74
N GLU A 45 3.40 -3.82 -0.26
CA GLU A 45 2.00 -3.72 -0.64
C GLU A 45 1.44 -5.13 -0.91
N VAL A 46 0.21 -5.41 -0.47
CA VAL A 46 -0.51 -6.64 -0.82
C VAL A 46 -1.64 -6.31 -1.82
N ASP A 47 -1.73 -7.10 -2.88
CA ASP A 47 -2.70 -6.97 -3.99
C ASP A 47 -4.03 -7.69 -3.68
#